data_AF-A0A268JM68-F1
#
_entry.id   AF-A0A268JM68-F1
#
_cell.length_a   1.000
_cell.length_b   1.000
_cell.length_c   1.000
_cell.angle_alpha   90.00
_cell.angle_beta   90.00
_cell.angle_gamma   90.00
#
_symmetry.space_group_name_H-M   'P 1'
#
loop_
_entity.id
_entity.type
_entity.pdbx_description
1 polymer ?
#
loop_
_entity_poly.entity_id
_entity_poly.type
_entity_poly.pdbx_seq_one_letter_code
_entity_poly.pdbx_strand_id
1 'polypeptide(L)'
;MFDKRYLYYGLIVLLFPVALNFILFQFNSSYAYGDGDVWLGFWGNYSGGVISAIVAYLVANFQIKKQLQLDLSKEKFARRIAQLPSLVRIKLELENYINQLKEVKQERDYFILANGGLKDEDEEEGIEEFEVISKKYKIELLNVETYKFLEKIENDNLHIELITCFKFYDDFSKATSFDLISLENQENQLMEDYVHDYSTVPSVIEQVNHLHLEMQDYFIKKENAWKNLLEKDVITKFENVLSEVEQEINNIKEIKENESSSILSNIN
;
A
#
# COMPACT_ATOMS: atom_id res chain seq x y z
N MET A 1 34.36 7.18 -2.18
CA MET A 1 35.41 7.91 -1.44
C MET A 1 36.67 7.07 -1.54
N PHE A 2 37.65 7.44 -2.37
CA PHE A 2 38.89 6.66 -2.52
C PHE A 2 39.69 6.78 -1.23
N ASP A 3 39.88 5.66 -0.52
CA ASP A 3 40.71 5.62 0.67
C ASP A 3 42.15 5.95 0.27
N LYS A 4 42.76 6.96 0.91
CA LYS A 4 44.10 7.49 0.58
C LYS A 4 45.18 6.40 0.58
N ARG A 5 44.92 5.30 1.29
CA ARG A 5 45.76 4.11 1.36
C ARG A 5 45.97 3.45 -0.01
N TYR A 6 44.96 3.38 -0.88
CA TYR A 6 45.10 2.76 -2.21
C TYR A 6 45.96 3.58 -3.16
N LEU A 7 45.90 4.91 -3.05
CA LEU A 7 46.74 5.82 -3.83
C LEU A 7 48.22 5.68 -3.42
N TYR A 8 48.49 5.52 -2.12
CA TYR A 8 49.84 5.26 -1.60
C TYR A 8 50.41 3.94 -2.12
N TYR A 9 49.65 2.84 -2.07
CA TYR A 9 50.10 1.55 -2.61
C TYR A 9 50.30 1.57 -4.13
N GLY A 10 49.39 2.21 -4.88
CA GLY A 10 49.55 2.38 -6.33
C GLY A 10 50.80 3.18 -6.69
N LEU A 11 51.11 4.22 -5.92
CA LEU A 11 52.30 5.03 -6.11
C LEU A 11 53.59 4.26 -5.76
N ILE A 12 53.58 3.42 -4.71
CA ILE A 12 54.70 2.51 -4.41
C ILE A 12 54.92 1.53 -5.57
N VAL A 13 53.87 0.90 -6.08
CA VAL A 13 53.97 -0.06 -7.19
C VAL A 13 54.50 0.65 -8.45
N LEU A 14 54.08 1.88 -8.74
CA LEU A 14 54.60 2.63 -9.89
C LEU A 14 56.05 3.11 -9.72
N LEU A 15 56.44 3.55 -8.52
CA LEU A 15 57.78 4.10 -8.25
C LEU A 15 58.84 3.06 -7.88
N PHE A 16 58.44 1.92 -7.32
CA PHE A 16 59.37 0.87 -6.86
C PHE A 16 60.29 0.38 -7.99
N PRO A 17 59.80 0.11 -9.20
CA PRO A 17 60.65 -0.25 -10.32
C PRO A 17 61.59 0.88 -10.76
N VAL A 18 61.16 2.15 -10.70
CA VAL A 18 61.99 3.32 -11.06
C VAL A 18 63.13 3.49 -10.06
N ALA A 19 62.84 3.33 -8.77
CA ALA A 19 63.83 3.32 -7.71
C ALA A 19 64.80 2.14 -7.87
N LEU A 20 64.30 0.95 -8.20
CA LEU A 20 65.10 -0.25 -8.43
C LEU A 20 66.04 -0.07 -9.64
N ASN A 21 65.57 0.56 -10.72
CA ASN A 21 66.39 0.94 -11.88
C ASN A 21 67.53 1.87 -11.48
N PHE A 22 67.19 2.93 -10.74
CA PHE A 22 68.17 3.92 -10.32
C PHE A 22 69.24 3.30 -9.42
N ILE A 23 68.85 2.42 -8.50
CA ILE A 23 69.79 1.72 -7.61
C ILE A 23 70.70 0.75 -8.38
N LEU A 24 70.17 0.02 -9.35
CA LEU A 24 70.97 -0.96 -10.09
C LEU A 24 71.95 -0.32 -11.08
N PHE A 25 71.55 0.75 -11.78
CA PHE A 25 72.37 1.37 -12.84
C PHE A 25 73.25 2.54 -12.39
N GLN A 26 72.91 3.23 -11.28
CA GLN A 26 73.73 4.36 -10.78
C GLN A 26 74.98 3.89 -10.01
N PHE A 27 74.95 2.70 -9.40
CA PHE A 27 76.00 2.24 -8.49
C PHE A 27 76.96 1.20 -9.09
N ASN A 28 76.91 0.91 -10.40
CA ASN A 28 77.75 -0.11 -11.06
C ASN A 28 77.83 -1.42 -10.25
N SER A 29 76.67 -1.87 -9.74
CA SER A 29 76.62 -3.09 -8.93
C SER A 29 77.03 -4.28 -9.80
N SER A 30 78.14 -4.93 -9.44
CA SER A 30 78.66 -6.13 -10.09
C SER A 30 77.71 -7.36 -10.02
N TYR A 31 76.53 -7.20 -9.44
CA TYR A 31 75.49 -8.21 -9.30
C TYR A 31 74.28 -7.98 -10.22
N ALA A 32 74.23 -6.88 -10.99
CA ALA A 32 73.19 -6.67 -11.98
C ALA A 32 73.45 -7.54 -13.21
N TYR A 33 72.52 -8.46 -13.50
CA TYR A 33 72.63 -9.44 -14.59
C TYR A 33 71.69 -9.04 -15.73
N GLY A 34 72.21 -8.98 -16.97
CA GLY A 34 71.42 -8.72 -18.19
C GLY A 34 71.78 -7.43 -18.93
N ASP A 35 71.64 -7.46 -20.25
CA ASP A 35 71.86 -6.30 -21.14
C ASP A 35 70.64 -5.35 -21.12
N GLY A 36 70.79 -4.13 -21.64
CA GLY A 36 69.71 -3.13 -21.71
C GLY A 36 68.42 -3.66 -22.35
N ASP A 37 68.55 -4.58 -23.31
CA ASP A 37 67.42 -5.24 -23.97
C ASP A 37 66.61 -6.16 -23.03
N VAL A 38 67.27 -6.84 -22.08
CA VAL A 38 66.61 -7.71 -21.09
C VAL A 38 65.80 -6.86 -20.11
N TRP A 39 66.36 -5.74 -19.69
CA TRP A 39 65.68 -4.78 -18.81
C TRP A 39 64.51 -4.10 -19.50
N LEU A 40 64.67 -3.71 -20.77
CA LEU A 40 63.59 -3.15 -21.57
C LEU A 40 62.43 -4.15 -21.73
N GLY A 41 62.74 -5.44 -21.93
CA GLY A 41 61.74 -6.51 -21.93
C GLY A 41 61.00 -6.66 -20.60
N PHE A 42 61.71 -6.61 -19.46
CA PHE A 42 61.10 -6.60 -18.13
C PHE A 42 60.13 -5.42 -17.96
N TRP A 43 60.53 -4.22 -18.36
CA TRP A 43 59.72 -3.01 -18.28
C TRP A 43 58.49 -3.04 -19.19
N GLY A 44 58.62 -3.57 -20.40
CA GLY A 44 57.48 -3.78 -21.30
C GLY A 44 56.45 -4.72 -20.68
N ASN A 45 56.90 -5.82 -20.09
CA ASN A 45 56.01 -6.79 -19.42
C ASN A 45 55.37 -6.20 -18.15
N TYR A 46 56.15 -5.50 -17.33
CA TYR A 46 55.67 -4.87 -16.10
C TYR A 46 54.64 -3.77 -16.38
N SER A 47 54.95 -2.84 -17.28
CA SER A 47 54.03 -1.76 -17.66
C SER A 47 52.78 -2.30 -18.34
N GLY A 48 52.92 -3.31 -19.21
CA GLY A 48 51.81 -4.06 -19.77
C GLY A 48 50.90 -4.64 -18.70
N GLY A 49 51.46 -5.34 -17.70
CA GLY A 49 50.69 -5.92 -16.59
C GLY A 49 49.96 -4.88 -15.73
N VAL A 50 50.60 -3.75 -15.41
CA VAL A 50 49.98 -2.65 -14.66
C VAL A 50 48.84 -2.01 -15.45
N ILE A 51 49.04 -1.73 -16.74
CA ILE A 51 48.00 -1.18 -17.61
C ILE A 51 46.84 -2.18 -17.74
N SER A 52 47.13 -3.47 -17.95
CA SER A 52 46.11 -4.52 -17.98
C SER A 52 45.29 -4.60 -16.70
N ALA A 53 45.93 -4.49 -15.52
CA ALA A 53 45.25 -4.48 -14.24
C ALA A 53 44.33 -3.25 -14.07
N ILE A 54 44.79 -2.07 -14.49
CA ILE A 54 43.98 -0.83 -14.46
C ILE A 54 42.77 -0.97 -15.39
N VAL A 55 42.98 -1.44 -16.62
CA VAL A 55 41.89 -1.65 -17.60
C VAL A 55 40.88 -2.68 -17.08
N ALA A 56 41.35 -3.81 -16.54
CA ALA A 56 40.50 -4.83 -15.94
C ALA A 56 39.66 -4.28 -14.78
N TYR A 57 40.25 -3.47 -13.90
CA TYR A 57 39.54 -2.81 -12.81
C TYR A 57 38.49 -1.81 -13.29
N LEU A 58 38.80 -1.01 -14.33
CA LEU A 58 37.86 -0.06 -14.91
C LEU A 58 36.66 -0.77 -15.55
N VAL A 59 36.92 -1.82 -16.35
CA VAL A 59 35.88 -2.63 -16.99
C VAL A 59 35.02 -3.33 -15.95
N ALA A 60 35.62 -3.96 -14.94
CA ALA A 60 34.89 -4.62 -13.86
C ALA A 60 33.98 -3.65 -13.11
N ASN A 61 34.48 -2.46 -12.74
CA ASN A 61 33.65 -1.45 -12.09
C ASN A 61 32.51 -0.93 -12.96
N PHE A 62 32.76 -0.74 -14.26
CA PHE A 62 31.73 -0.33 -15.20
C PHE A 62 30.64 -1.40 -15.32
N GLN A 63 31.04 -2.67 -15.44
CA GLN A 63 30.13 -3.81 -15.49
C GLN A 63 29.31 -3.94 -14.21
N ILE A 64 29.94 -3.87 -13.03
CA ILE A 64 29.24 -3.94 -11.73
C ILE A 64 28.20 -2.83 -11.59
N LYS A 65 28.56 -1.59 -11.93
CA LYS A 65 27.62 -0.46 -11.85
C LYS A 65 26.44 -0.65 -12.81
N LYS A 66 26.71 -1.10 -14.04
CA LYS A 66 25.67 -1.36 -15.05
C LYS A 66 24.77 -2.51 -14.61
N GLN A 67 25.34 -3.58 -14.08
CA GLN A 67 24.61 -4.74 -13.57
C GLN A 67 23.69 -4.33 -12.41
N LEU A 68 24.20 -3.57 -11.44
CA LEU A 68 23.40 -3.08 -10.32
C LEU A 68 22.20 -2.22 -10.80
N GLN A 69 22.41 -1.35 -11.77
CA GLN A 69 21.32 -0.55 -12.33
C GLN A 69 20.26 -1.41 -13.03
N LEU A 70 20.68 -2.43 -13.79
CA LEU A 70 19.78 -3.37 -14.45
C LEU A 70 19.01 -4.23 -13.46
N ASP A 71 19.67 -4.69 -12.40
CA ASP A 71 19.03 -5.52 -11.37
C ASP A 71 17.99 -4.69 -10.59
N LEU A 72 18.32 -3.43 -10.24
CA LEU A 72 17.37 -2.51 -9.62
C LEU A 72 16.16 -2.19 -10.52
N SER A 73 16.36 -2.01 -11.83
CA SER A 73 15.24 -1.76 -12.74
C SER A 73 14.36 -2.99 -12.90
N LYS A 74 14.97 -4.18 -13.01
CA LYS A 74 14.24 -5.46 -13.08
C LYS A 74 13.44 -5.73 -11.82
N GLU A 75 14.02 -5.46 -10.65
CA GLU A 75 13.35 -5.63 -9.37
C GLU A 75 12.15 -4.69 -9.25
N LYS A 76 12.32 -3.40 -9.55
CA LYS A 76 11.21 -2.43 -9.56
C LYS A 76 10.09 -2.84 -10.52
N PHE A 77 10.45 -3.26 -11.73
CA PHE A 77 9.46 -3.76 -12.69
C PHE A 77 8.73 -5.00 -12.17
N ALA A 78 9.45 -5.99 -11.66
CA ALA A 78 8.87 -7.21 -11.12
C ALA A 78 7.89 -6.93 -9.96
N ARG A 79 8.26 -6.01 -9.05
CA ARG A 79 7.38 -5.59 -7.96
C ARG A 79 6.11 -4.92 -8.49
N ARG A 80 6.24 -3.98 -9.44
CA ARG A 80 5.11 -3.28 -10.05
C ARG A 80 4.14 -4.23 -10.76
N ILE A 81 4.65 -5.23 -11.49
CA ILE A 81 3.81 -6.28 -12.09
C ILE A 81 3.14 -7.16 -11.03
N ALA A 82 3.84 -7.47 -9.93
CA ALA A 82 3.30 -8.32 -8.86
C ALA A 82 2.11 -7.70 -8.11
N GLN A 83 1.86 -6.39 -8.25
CA GLN A 83 0.70 -5.70 -7.67
C GLN A 83 -0.59 -5.98 -8.41
N LEU A 84 -0.51 -6.32 -9.70
CA LEU A 84 -1.66 -6.41 -10.60
C LEU A 84 -2.78 -7.33 -10.07
N PRO A 85 -2.51 -8.55 -9.54
CA PRO A 85 -3.57 -9.38 -8.98
C PRO A 85 -4.28 -8.74 -7.77
N SER A 86 -3.55 -7.96 -6.98
CA SER A 86 -4.08 -7.26 -5.80
C SER A 86 -4.97 -6.09 -6.21
N LEU A 87 -4.50 -5.28 -7.16
CA LEU A 87 -5.28 -4.16 -7.71
C LEU A 87 -6.57 -4.65 -8.39
N VAL A 88 -6.53 -5.75 -9.13
CA VAL A 88 -7.72 -6.34 -9.76
C VAL A 88 -8.73 -6.80 -8.72
N ARG A 89 -8.28 -7.41 -7.60
CA ARG A 89 -9.19 -7.78 -6.51
C ARG A 89 -9.80 -6.57 -5.84
N ILE A 90 -8.99 -5.55 -5.55
CA ILE A 90 -9.45 -4.29 -4.95
C ILE A 90 -10.48 -3.60 -5.85
N LYS A 91 -10.26 -3.60 -7.17
CA LYS A 91 -11.23 -3.09 -8.13
C LYS A 91 -12.61 -3.75 -7.94
N LEU A 92 -12.65 -5.09 -7.92
CA LEU A 92 -13.90 -5.85 -7.77
C LEU A 92 -14.58 -5.57 -6.43
N GLU A 93 -13.81 -5.48 -5.34
CA GLU A 93 -14.34 -5.15 -4.01
C GLU A 93 -14.90 -3.73 -3.97
N LEU A 94 -14.21 -2.74 -4.54
CA LEU A 94 -14.71 -1.37 -4.64
C LEU A 94 -16.01 -1.28 -5.44
N GLU A 95 -16.09 -1.97 -6.58
CA GLU A 95 -17.33 -2.05 -7.36
C GLU A 95 -18.48 -2.64 -6.53
N ASN A 96 -18.22 -3.71 -5.78
CA ASN A 96 -19.20 -4.31 -4.87
C ASN A 96 -19.64 -3.31 -3.80
N TYR A 97 -18.71 -2.63 -3.14
CA TYR A 97 -19.01 -1.66 -2.09
C TYR A 97 -19.82 -0.48 -2.61
N ILE A 98 -19.47 0.06 -3.78
CA ILE A 98 -20.24 1.15 -4.43
C ILE A 98 -21.68 0.70 -4.68
N ASN A 99 -21.87 -0.49 -5.22
CA ASN A 99 -23.21 -1.02 -5.50
C ASN A 99 -24.02 -1.17 -4.22
N GLN A 100 -23.44 -1.76 -3.17
CA GLN A 100 -24.13 -1.93 -1.90
C GLN A 100 -24.48 -0.60 -1.22
N LEU A 101 -23.58 0.38 -1.25
CA LEU A 101 -23.86 1.72 -0.72
C LEU A 101 -25.02 2.39 -1.49
N LYS A 102 -25.08 2.23 -2.81
CA LYS A 102 -26.19 2.74 -3.63
C LYS A 102 -27.50 2.01 -3.33
N GLU A 103 -27.48 0.68 -3.22
CA GLU A 103 -28.67 -0.12 -2.89
C GLU A 103 -29.24 0.25 -1.52
N VAL A 104 -28.39 0.34 -0.49
CA VAL A 104 -28.81 0.72 0.87
C VAL A 104 -29.34 2.16 0.91
N LYS A 105 -28.71 3.08 0.18
CA LYS A 105 -29.24 4.45 0.05
C LYS A 105 -30.61 4.46 -0.61
N GLN A 106 -30.78 3.73 -1.71
CA GLN A 106 -32.07 3.61 -2.41
C GLN A 106 -33.14 2.96 -1.54
N GLU A 107 -32.80 1.93 -0.76
CA GLU A 107 -33.72 1.29 0.18
C GLU A 107 -34.18 2.28 1.26
N ARG A 108 -33.26 3.10 1.79
CA ARG A 108 -33.59 4.17 2.73
C ARG A 108 -34.53 5.19 2.10
N ASP A 109 -34.21 5.68 0.91
CA ASP A 109 -35.00 6.71 0.24
C ASP A 109 -36.41 6.19 -0.11
N TYR A 110 -36.51 4.92 -0.54
CA TYR A 110 -37.80 4.25 -0.76
C TYR A 110 -38.60 4.11 0.53
N PHE A 111 -37.95 3.74 1.64
CA PHE A 111 -38.61 3.62 2.94
C PHE A 111 -39.17 4.96 3.42
N ILE A 112 -38.43 6.06 3.25
CA ILE A 112 -38.93 7.41 3.57
C ILE A 112 -40.15 7.75 2.70
N LEU A 113 -40.04 7.55 1.38
CA LEU A 113 -41.11 7.88 0.44
C LEU A 113 -42.39 7.05 0.70
N ALA A 114 -42.24 5.76 1.01
CA ALA A 114 -43.36 4.86 1.29
C ALA A 114 -44.14 5.25 2.55
N ASN A 115 -43.53 6.00 3.48
CA ASN A 115 -44.15 6.50 4.69
C ASN A 115 -44.55 7.99 4.60
N GLY A 116 -44.66 8.53 3.37
CA GLY A 116 -45.15 9.90 3.16
C GLY A 116 -44.08 10.99 3.18
N GLY A 117 -42.80 10.65 3.37
CA GLY A 117 -41.71 11.61 3.51
C GLY A 117 -41.14 11.64 4.94
N LEU A 118 -40.09 12.45 5.14
CA LEU A 118 -39.63 12.75 6.50
C LEU A 118 -40.62 13.72 7.13
N LYS A 119 -41.02 13.43 8.36
CA LYS A 119 -41.95 14.27 9.10
C LYS A 119 -41.26 15.58 9.52
N ASP A 120 -41.80 16.71 9.04
CA ASP A 120 -41.39 18.05 9.49
C ASP A 120 -42.16 18.44 10.77
N GLU A 121 -41.64 19.40 11.55
CA GLU A 121 -42.23 19.80 12.85
C GLU A 121 -43.71 20.23 12.77
N ASP A 122 -44.15 20.68 11.59
CA ASP A 122 -45.50 21.18 11.33
C ASP A 122 -46.44 20.15 10.64
N GLU A 123 -45.94 18.96 10.29
CA GLU A 123 -46.71 17.95 9.55
C GLU A 123 -47.15 16.77 10.44
N GLU A 124 -48.43 16.38 10.34
CA GLU A 124 -48.96 15.20 11.05
C GLU A 124 -48.64 13.88 10.34
N GLU A 125 -48.28 13.92 9.06
CA GLU A 125 -47.94 12.77 8.23
C GLU A 125 -46.43 12.69 7.98
N GLY A 126 -45.89 11.48 7.82
CA GLY A 126 -44.46 11.24 7.59
C GLY A 126 -43.84 10.28 8.61
N ILE A 127 -42.59 9.90 8.35
CA ILE A 127 -41.79 9.09 9.26
C ILE A 127 -40.76 9.95 10.01
N GLU A 128 -40.62 9.69 11.30
CA GLU A 128 -39.59 10.32 12.14
C GLU A 128 -38.20 9.87 11.68
N GLU A 129 -37.23 10.79 11.65
CA GLU A 129 -35.85 10.46 11.25
C GLU A 129 -35.23 9.37 12.13
N PHE A 130 -35.60 9.34 13.41
CA PHE A 130 -35.21 8.29 14.35
C PHE A 130 -35.60 6.89 13.86
N GLU A 131 -36.80 6.69 13.32
CA GLU A 131 -37.27 5.38 12.85
C GLU A 131 -36.50 4.93 11.61
N VAL A 132 -36.17 5.88 10.72
CA VAL A 132 -35.36 5.63 9.53
C VAL A 132 -33.94 5.21 9.90
N ILE A 133 -33.30 5.92 10.84
CA ILE A 133 -31.96 5.59 11.34
C ILE A 133 -31.96 4.24 12.06
N SER A 134 -33.00 3.96 12.85
CA SER A 134 -33.10 2.75 13.65
C SER A 134 -33.27 1.49 12.80
N LYS A 135 -33.84 1.61 11.60
CA LYS A 135 -34.01 0.52 10.65
C LYS A 135 -32.69 -0.20 10.36
N LYS A 136 -32.78 -1.53 10.26
CA LYS A 136 -31.69 -2.41 9.82
C LYS A 136 -31.67 -2.49 8.30
N TYR A 137 -30.49 -2.30 7.72
CA TYR A 137 -30.28 -2.42 6.28
C TYR A 137 -29.40 -3.63 5.99
N LYS A 138 -29.70 -4.32 4.88
CA LYS A 138 -28.92 -5.49 4.46
C LYS A 138 -27.71 -5.01 3.68
N ILE A 139 -26.53 -5.15 4.29
CA ILE A 139 -25.24 -4.83 3.70
C ILE A 139 -24.22 -5.88 4.12
N GLU A 140 -23.31 -6.23 3.22
CA GLU A 140 -22.23 -7.16 3.54
C GLU A 140 -21.18 -6.47 4.42
N LEU A 141 -20.62 -7.23 5.35
CA LEU A 141 -19.52 -6.74 6.17
C LEU A 141 -18.22 -6.80 5.38
N LEU A 142 -17.34 -5.83 5.61
CA LEU A 142 -16.03 -5.80 4.98
C LEU A 142 -15.23 -7.07 5.28
N ASN A 143 -14.70 -7.71 4.24
CA ASN A 143 -13.78 -8.82 4.41
C ASN A 143 -12.40 -8.29 4.89
N VAL A 144 -11.97 -8.70 6.09
CA VAL A 144 -10.68 -8.31 6.67
C VAL A 144 -9.50 -8.73 5.78
N GLU A 145 -9.64 -9.78 4.98
CA GLU A 145 -8.60 -10.21 4.05
C GLU A 145 -8.32 -9.19 2.95
N THR A 146 -9.26 -8.28 2.66
CA THR A 146 -9.10 -7.24 1.65
C THR A 146 -7.96 -6.28 2.00
N TYR A 147 -7.69 -6.04 3.28
CA TYR A 147 -6.54 -5.23 3.73
C TYR A 147 -5.19 -5.85 3.35
N LYS A 148 -5.09 -7.18 3.25
CA LYS A 148 -3.84 -7.86 2.84
C LYS A 148 -3.44 -7.51 1.40
N PHE A 149 -4.39 -7.08 0.56
CA PHE A 149 -4.10 -6.67 -0.81
C PHE A 149 -3.50 -5.26 -0.88
N LEU A 150 -3.75 -4.41 0.13
CA LEU A 150 -3.24 -3.04 0.16
C LEU A 150 -1.72 -2.98 0.41
N GLU A 151 -1.17 -3.93 1.17
CA GLU A 151 0.28 -4.02 1.46
C GLU A 151 1.15 -4.12 0.20
N LYS A 152 0.55 -4.53 -0.92
CA LYS A 152 1.24 -4.73 -2.19
C LYS A 152 1.20 -3.51 -3.10
N ILE A 153 0.51 -2.43 -2.74
CA ILE A 153 0.38 -1.22 -3.56
C ILE A 153 1.59 -0.30 -3.30
N GLU A 154 2.27 0.12 -4.36
CA GLU A 154 3.41 1.05 -4.24
C GLU A 154 3.00 2.53 -4.26
N ASN A 155 1.84 2.86 -4.82
CA ASN A 155 1.36 4.24 -4.86
C ASN A 155 0.80 4.63 -3.49
N ASP A 156 1.58 5.38 -2.72
CA ASP A 156 1.24 5.84 -1.36
C ASP A 156 -0.08 6.60 -1.29
N ASN A 157 -0.37 7.47 -2.27
CA ASN A 157 -1.60 8.26 -2.29
C ASN A 157 -2.82 7.36 -2.50
N LEU A 158 -2.75 6.47 -3.51
CA LEU A 158 -3.81 5.50 -3.77
C LEU A 158 -4.05 4.59 -2.56
N HIS A 159 -2.96 4.19 -1.88
CA HIS A 159 -3.05 3.37 -0.67
C HIS A 159 -3.80 4.08 0.46
N ILE A 160 -3.51 5.37 0.71
CA ILE A 160 -4.22 6.17 1.73
C ILE A 160 -5.72 6.31 1.39
N GLU A 161 -6.03 6.57 0.13
CA GLU A 161 -7.42 6.72 -0.31
C GLU A 161 -8.21 5.41 -0.18
N LEU A 162 -7.60 4.28 -0.55
CA LEU A 162 -8.18 2.95 -0.37
C LEU A 162 -8.44 2.61 1.11
N ILE A 163 -7.49 2.89 2.00
CA ILE A 163 -7.69 2.72 3.45
C ILE A 163 -8.87 3.56 3.93
N THR A 164 -8.97 4.80 3.45
CA THR A 164 -10.05 5.70 3.83
C THR A 164 -11.41 5.17 3.38
N CYS A 165 -11.51 4.68 2.15
CA CYS A 165 -12.71 4.02 1.64
C CYS A 165 -13.05 2.77 2.45
N PHE A 166 -12.11 1.85 2.65
CA PHE A 166 -12.38 0.60 3.37
C PHE A 166 -12.78 0.83 4.82
N LYS A 167 -12.13 1.77 5.50
CA LYS A 167 -12.51 2.15 6.86
C LYS A 167 -13.94 2.70 6.91
N PHE A 168 -14.28 3.62 6.00
CA PHE A 168 -15.64 4.14 5.93
C PHE A 168 -16.66 3.03 5.70
N TYR A 169 -16.41 2.14 4.74
CA TYR A 169 -17.35 1.05 4.43
C TYR A 169 -17.49 0.08 5.59
N ASP A 170 -16.40 -0.26 6.28
CA ASP A 170 -16.42 -1.12 7.47
C ASP A 170 -17.25 -0.48 8.60
N ASP A 171 -17.00 0.80 8.91
CA ASP A 171 -17.75 1.54 9.94
C ASP A 171 -19.24 1.65 9.55
N PHE A 172 -19.53 1.98 8.29
CA PHE A 172 -20.90 2.14 7.78
C PHE A 172 -21.68 0.83 7.75
N SER A 173 -21.08 -0.25 7.23
CA SER A 173 -21.72 -1.57 7.13
C SER A 173 -22.03 -2.15 8.51
N LYS A 174 -21.10 -2.03 9.47
CA LYS A 174 -21.32 -2.44 10.87
C LYS A 174 -22.43 -1.65 11.53
N ALA A 175 -22.43 -0.32 11.36
CA ALA A 175 -23.46 0.53 11.95
C ALA A 175 -24.84 0.19 11.37
N THR A 176 -24.99 0.19 10.05
CA THR A 176 -26.31 0.06 9.39
C THR A 176 -26.90 -1.35 9.42
N SER A 177 -26.06 -2.39 9.51
CA SER A 177 -26.52 -3.78 9.68
C SER A 177 -26.94 -4.13 11.12
N PHE A 178 -26.63 -3.26 12.09
CA PHE A 178 -27.02 -3.47 13.49
C PHE A 178 -28.53 -3.34 13.69
N ASP A 179 -29.08 -4.23 14.51
CA ASP A 179 -30.52 -4.40 14.72
C ASP A 179 -30.97 -3.70 16.01
N LEU A 180 -31.16 -2.37 15.93
CA LEU A 180 -31.59 -1.57 17.09
C LEU A 180 -32.96 -2.01 17.61
N ILE A 181 -33.88 -2.42 16.72
CA ILE A 181 -35.22 -2.89 17.09
C ILE A 181 -35.12 -4.17 17.92
N SER A 182 -34.22 -5.09 17.57
CA SER A 182 -33.98 -6.27 18.40
C SER A 182 -33.46 -5.94 19.80
N LEU A 183 -32.65 -4.89 19.94
CA LEU A 183 -32.10 -4.46 21.21
C LEU A 183 -33.17 -3.77 22.08
N GLU A 184 -33.98 -2.90 21.48
CA GLU A 184 -35.13 -2.25 22.12
C GLU A 184 -36.14 -3.28 22.62
N ASN A 185 -36.43 -4.32 21.84
CA ASN A 185 -37.29 -5.42 22.26
C ASN A 185 -36.73 -6.18 23.47
N GLN A 186 -35.40 -6.33 23.57
CA GLN A 186 -34.76 -6.95 24.74
C GLN A 186 -34.85 -6.05 25.97
N GLU A 187 -34.66 -4.74 25.81
CA GLU A 187 -34.83 -3.75 26.88
C GLU A 187 -36.27 -3.78 27.42
N ASN A 188 -37.26 -3.80 26.52
CA ASN A 188 -38.68 -3.86 26.87
C ASN A 188 -39.04 -5.16 27.60
N GLN A 189 -38.53 -6.31 27.16
CA GLN A 189 -38.75 -7.60 27.85
C GLN A 189 -38.19 -7.59 29.27
N LEU A 190 -36.99 -7.06 29.48
CA LEU A 190 -36.39 -6.95 30.82
C LEU A 190 -37.20 -6.00 31.72
N MET A 191 -37.75 -4.94 31.16
CA MET A 191 -38.62 -4.01 31.89
C MET A 191 -39.98 -4.63 32.25
N GLU A 192 -40.57 -5.45 31.37
CA GLU A 192 -41.78 -6.22 31.69
C GLU A 192 -41.53 -7.25 32.80
N ASP A 193 -40.42 -8.00 32.72
CA ASP A 193 -40.00 -8.96 33.75
C ASP A 193 -39.77 -8.28 35.11
N TYR A 194 -39.18 -7.07 35.10
CA TYR A 194 -38.99 -6.25 36.30
C TYR A 194 -40.31 -5.87 36.99
N VAL A 195 -41.35 -5.54 36.21
CA VAL A 195 -42.68 -5.21 36.76
C VAL A 195 -43.36 -6.43 37.40
N HIS A 196 -42.98 -7.64 37.01
CA HIS A 196 -43.58 -8.88 37.51
C HIS A 196 -42.81 -9.56 38.65
N ASP A 197 -41.49 -9.35 38.79
CA ASP A 197 -40.68 -9.96 39.85
C ASP A 197 -39.77 -8.94 40.58
N TYR A 198 -40.25 -8.45 41.74
CA TYR A 198 -39.55 -7.48 42.58
C TYR A 198 -38.32 -8.05 43.34
N SER A 199 -37.94 -9.31 43.14
CA SER A 199 -36.88 -9.95 43.94
C SER A 199 -35.46 -9.78 43.38
N THR A 200 -35.29 -9.31 42.13
CA THR A 200 -34.00 -9.18 41.41
C THR A 200 -33.66 -7.73 41.00
N VAL A 201 -34.17 -6.76 41.76
CA VAL A 201 -34.22 -5.31 41.43
C VAL A 201 -32.87 -4.69 41.00
N PRO A 202 -31.73 -4.89 41.68
CA PRO A 202 -30.51 -4.16 41.31
C PRO A 202 -29.90 -4.65 39.98
N SER A 203 -29.92 -5.96 39.72
CA SER A 203 -29.26 -6.54 38.55
C SER A 203 -30.02 -6.29 37.24
N VAL A 204 -31.36 -6.21 37.29
CA VAL A 204 -32.17 -5.95 36.10
C VAL A 204 -32.05 -4.48 35.68
N ILE A 205 -32.08 -3.56 36.64
CA ILE A 205 -31.89 -2.12 36.37
C ILE A 205 -30.50 -1.86 35.74
N GLU A 206 -29.46 -2.54 36.23
CA GLU A 206 -28.11 -2.43 35.64
C GLU A 206 -28.06 -2.93 34.19
N GLN A 207 -28.73 -4.04 33.87
CA GLN A 207 -28.81 -4.58 32.52
C GLN A 207 -29.60 -3.67 31.57
N VAL A 208 -30.75 -3.15 32.01
CA VAL A 208 -31.55 -2.19 31.24
C VAL A 208 -30.73 -0.93 30.96
N ASN A 209 -30.06 -0.36 31.96
CA ASN A 209 -29.20 0.79 31.76
C ASN A 209 -28.05 0.50 30.79
N HIS A 210 -27.44 -0.68 30.86
CA HIS A 210 -26.40 -1.08 29.91
C HIS A 210 -26.93 -1.16 28.49
N LEU A 211 -28.08 -1.82 28.27
CA LEU A 211 -28.72 -1.90 26.95
C LEU A 211 -29.10 -0.53 26.42
N HIS A 212 -29.64 0.34 27.28
CA HIS A 212 -29.99 1.70 26.92
C HIS A 212 -28.78 2.52 26.43
N LEU A 213 -27.65 2.43 27.16
CA LEU A 213 -26.40 3.09 26.77
C LEU A 213 -25.83 2.51 25.47
N GLU A 214 -25.91 1.20 25.29
CA GLU A 214 -25.50 0.53 24.06
C GLU A 214 -26.38 0.96 22.87
N MET A 215 -27.70 1.07 23.07
CA MET A 215 -28.65 1.56 22.07
C MET A 215 -28.31 2.98 21.63
N GLN A 216 -28.05 3.88 22.58
CA GLN A 216 -27.67 5.26 22.30
C GLN A 216 -26.34 5.33 21.52
N ASP A 217 -25.33 4.58 21.93
CA ASP A 217 -24.03 4.54 21.24
C ASP A 217 -24.18 4.04 19.79
N TYR A 218 -24.96 2.98 19.56
CA TYR A 218 -25.22 2.49 18.20
C TYR A 218 -26.08 3.43 17.38
N PHE A 219 -27.05 4.12 17.99
CA PHE A 219 -27.84 5.15 17.31
C PHE A 219 -26.94 6.28 16.79
N ILE A 220 -26.08 6.82 17.66
CA ILE A 220 -25.10 7.87 17.29
C ILE A 220 -24.16 7.38 16.18
N LYS A 221 -23.73 6.12 16.22
CA LYS A 221 -22.90 5.53 15.15
C LYS A 221 -23.65 5.45 13.82
N LYS A 222 -24.91 5.00 13.81
CA LYS A 222 -25.75 4.96 12.61
C LYS A 222 -26.02 6.35 12.05
N GLU A 223 -26.39 7.30 12.89
CA GLU A 223 -26.61 8.70 12.51
C GLU A 223 -25.37 9.28 11.84
N ASN A 224 -24.20 9.15 12.47
CA ASN A 224 -22.93 9.61 11.91
C ASN A 224 -22.58 8.91 10.58
N ALA A 225 -22.85 7.61 10.48
CA ALA A 225 -22.62 6.84 9.25
C ALA A 225 -23.48 7.37 8.09
N TRP A 226 -24.78 7.61 8.34
CA TRP A 226 -25.70 8.19 7.35
C TRP A 226 -25.32 9.61 6.98
N LYS A 227 -25.03 10.46 7.97
CA LYS A 227 -24.57 11.83 7.75
C LYS A 227 -23.33 11.87 6.86
N ASN A 228 -22.35 11.02 7.15
CA ASN A 228 -21.15 10.92 6.32
C ASN A 228 -21.48 10.48 4.90
N LEU A 229 -22.35 9.48 4.70
CA LEU A 229 -22.73 9.03 3.37
C LEU A 229 -23.44 10.13 2.55
N LEU A 230 -24.35 10.87 3.18
CA LEU A 230 -25.21 11.85 2.51
C LEU A 230 -24.51 13.20 2.29
N GLU A 231 -23.76 13.69 3.27
CA GLU A 231 -23.16 15.04 3.21
C GLU A 231 -21.78 15.06 2.54
N LYS A 232 -21.00 13.99 2.64
CA LYS A 232 -19.59 13.97 2.18
C LYS A 232 -19.38 13.36 0.80
N ASP A 233 -20.46 13.11 0.07
CA ASP A 233 -20.45 12.54 -1.28
C ASP A 233 -19.53 11.29 -1.40
N VAL A 234 -19.63 10.41 -0.41
CA VAL A 234 -18.68 9.30 -0.25
C VAL A 234 -18.77 8.32 -1.42
N ILE A 235 -19.94 8.16 -2.03
CA ILE A 235 -20.10 7.30 -3.21
C ILE A 235 -19.22 7.81 -4.36
N THR A 236 -19.24 9.10 -4.66
CA THR A 236 -18.37 9.69 -5.69
C THR A 236 -16.89 9.60 -5.29
N LYS A 237 -16.56 9.70 -4.00
CA LYS A 237 -15.19 9.40 -3.54
C LYS A 237 -14.78 7.96 -3.91
N PHE A 238 -15.62 6.95 -3.65
CA PHE A 238 -15.32 5.57 -4.03
C PHE A 238 -15.18 5.41 -5.55
N GLU A 239 -16.05 6.05 -6.34
CA GLU A 239 -15.97 6.02 -7.81
C GLU A 239 -14.66 6.64 -8.34
N ASN A 240 -14.21 7.74 -7.74
CA ASN A 240 -12.94 8.37 -8.08
C ASN A 240 -11.76 7.44 -7.76
N VAL A 241 -11.73 6.84 -6.57
CA VAL A 241 -10.69 5.88 -6.18
C VAL A 241 -10.70 4.65 -7.08
N LEU A 242 -11.88 4.16 -7.47
CA LEU A 242 -12.01 3.07 -8.43
C LEU A 242 -11.38 3.44 -9.78
N SER A 243 -11.64 4.65 -10.28
CA SER A 243 -11.03 5.17 -11.52
C SER A 243 -9.50 5.24 -11.41
N GLU A 244 -8.95 5.66 -10.27
CA GLU A 244 -7.50 5.65 -10.03
C GLU A 244 -6.91 4.23 -10.02
N VAL A 245 -7.61 3.27 -9.40
CA VAL A 245 -7.21 1.84 -9.45
C VAL A 245 -7.22 1.33 -10.88
N GLU A 246 -8.23 1.67 -11.69
CA GLU A 246 -8.29 1.27 -13.10
C GLU A 246 -7.16 1.88 -13.92
N GLN A 247 -6.85 3.16 -13.69
CA GLN A 247 -5.71 3.82 -14.34
C GLN A 247 -4.39 3.14 -13.98
N GLU A 248 -4.16 2.82 -12.69
CA GLU A 248 -2.93 2.14 -12.29
C GLU A 248 -2.85 0.72 -12.87
N ILE A 249 -3.96 -0.02 -12.94
CA ILE A 249 -4.02 -1.32 -13.63
C ILE A 249 -3.62 -1.19 -15.10
N ASN A 250 -4.14 -0.17 -15.80
CA ASN A 250 -3.84 0.05 -17.21
C ASN A 250 -2.38 0.48 -17.42
N ASN A 251 -1.86 1.37 -16.58
CA ASN A 251 -0.45 1.76 -16.58
C ASN A 251 0.46 0.53 -16.45
N ILE A 252 0.17 -0.37 -15.51
CA ILE A 252 0.96 -1.58 -15.28
C ILE A 252 0.89 -2.53 -16.49
N LYS A 253 -0.29 -2.66 -17.13
CA LYS A 253 -0.45 -3.48 -18.35
C LYS A 253 0.36 -2.91 -19.52
N GLU A 254 0.31 -1.61 -19.75
CA GLU A 254 1.08 -0.95 -20.82
C GLU A 254 2.58 -1.14 -20.62
N ILE A 255 3.09 -1.00 -19.38
CA ILE A 255 4.51 -1.25 -19.08
C ILE A 255 4.87 -2.71 -19.40
N LYS A 256 4.01 -3.67 -19.03
CA LYS A 256 4.23 -5.10 -19.32
C LYS A 256 4.30 -5.39 -20.83
N GLU A 257 3.43 -4.77 -21.62
CA GLU A 257 3.38 -4.95 -23.08
C GLU A 257 4.57 -4.30 -23.79
N ASN A 258 4.94 -3.09 -23.38
CA ASN A 258 6.11 -2.37 -23.90
C ASN A 258 7.43 -3.09 -23.58
N GLU A 259 7.58 -3.67 -22.39
CA GLU A 259 8.78 -4.41 -22.04
C GLU A 259 8.86 -5.75 -22.79
N SER A 260 7.73 -6.45 -22.94
CA SER A 260 7.65 -7.70 -23.71
C SER A 260 8.02 -7.49 -25.18
N SER A 261 7.59 -6.38 -25.79
CA SER A 261 7.94 -6.04 -27.19
C SER A 261 9.41 -5.64 -27.35
N SER A 262 9.98 -4.91 -26.38
CA SER A 262 11.40 -4.54 -26.38
C SER A 262 12.35 -5.75 -26.26
N ILE A 263 11.95 -6.78 -25.52
CA ILE A 263 12.71 -8.03 -25.40
C ILE A 263 12.67 -8.79 -26.74
N LEU A 264 11.51 -8.86 -27.38
CA LEU A 264 11.35 -9.51 -28.68
C LEU A 264 12.12 -8.80 -29.81
N SER A 265 12.22 -7.46 -29.78
CA SER A 265 13.00 -6.71 -30.77
C SER A 265 14.52 -6.82 -30.59
N ASN A 266 15.00 -7.20 -29.40
CA ASN A 266 16.43 -7.43 -29.15
C ASN A 266 16.90 -8.85 -29.49
N ILE A 267 15.96 -9.75 -29.84
CA ILE A 267 16.24 -11.15 -30.19
C ILE A 267 16.25 -11.37 -31.72
N ASN A 268 15.68 -10.44 -32.49
CA ASN A 268 15.70 -10.41 -33.97
C ASN A 268 16.78 -9.46 -34.48
#